data_AF-A0A7S2XAG2-F1
#
_entry.id   AF-A0A7S2XAG2-F1
#
_cell.length_a   1.000
_cell.length_b   1.000
_cell.length_c   1.000
_cell.angle_alpha   90.00
_cell.angle_beta   90.00
_cell.angle_gamma   90.00
#
_symmetry.space_group_name_H-M   'P 1'
#
loop_
_entity.id
_entity.type
_entity.pdbx_description
1 polymer ?
#
loop_
_entity_poly.entity_id
_entity_poly.type
_entity_poly.pdbx_seq_one_letter_code
_entity_poly.pdbx_strand_id
1 'polypeptide(L)'
;QARDIVWPAFPHNAELATGDAAMLRFGVNLTQTLAKRFGVPAPTVLSTRDVPGMPRAALPILRKAGVRALSEGMNGRMVPVNVPPAFLWQSLDTQSTMPVFWHWHGYGE
;
A
#
# COMPACT_ATOMS: atom_id res chain seq x y z
N GLN A 1 -20.45 -13.97 -9.17
CA GLN A 1 -20.80 -12.76 -8.38
C GLN A 1 -19.92 -11.63 -8.90
N ALA A 2 -20.52 -10.50 -9.26
CA ALA A 2 -19.80 -9.38 -9.85
C ALA A 2 -18.91 -8.72 -8.79
N ARG A 3 -17.60 -8.58 -9.09
CA ARG A 3 -16.56 -8.00 -8.23
C ARG A 3 -16.25 -6.57 -8.67
N ASP A 4 -17.30 -5.84 -9.03
CA ASP A 4 -17.20 -4.53 -9.67
C ASP A 4 -16.72 -3.45 -8.69
N ILE A 5 -16.79 -3.73 -7.39
CA ILE A 5 -16.29 -2.88 -6.32
C ILE A 5 -15.23 -3.65 -5.54
N VAL A 6 -14.03 -3.08 -5.47
CA VAL A 6 -12.89 -3.59 -4.70
C VAL A 6 -12.29 -2.46 -3.86
N TRP A 7 -11.63 -2.81 -2.75
CA TRP A 7 -10.92 -1.84 -1.90
C TRP A 7 -9.46 -2.25 -1.70
N PRO A 8 -8.57 -1.29 -1.39
CA PRO A 8 -7.18 -1.58 -1.09
C PRO A 8 -7.01 -2.22 0.30
N ALA A 9 -5.82 -2.77 0.55
CA ALA A 9 -5.45 -3.43 1.81
C ALA A 9 -5.20 -2.46 2.97
N PHE A 10 -5.61 -1.19 2.85
CA PHE A 10 -5.55 -0.18 3.89
C PHE A 10 -6.80 0.72 3.79
N PRO A 11 -7.40 1.17 4.90
CA PRO A 11 -8.76 1.72 4.89
C PRO A 11 -8.91 3.10 4.23
N HIS A 12 -7.83 3.85 4.02
CA HIS A 12 -7.82 5.19 3.42
C HIS A 12 -6.41 5.59 2.97
N ASN A 13 -6.27 6.73 2.28
CA ASN A 13 -4.97 7.35 1.97
C ASN A 13 -4.36 7.90 3.26
N ALA A 14 -3.48 7.12 3.89
CA ALA A 14 -2.85 7.48 5.16
C ALA A 14 -1.41 7.94 4.95
N GLU A 15 -1.00 8.96 5.70
CA GLU A 15 0.41 9.28 5.89
C GLU A 15 1.06 8.25 6.80
N LEU A 16 1.59 7.18 6.21
CA LEU A 16 2.14 6.05 6.98
C LEU A 16 3.33 6.46 7.87
N ALA A 17 3.97 7.60 7.59
CA ALA A 17 5.07 8.15 8.37
C ALA A 17 4.65 8.74 9.72
N THR A 18 3.38 9.11 9.92
CA THR A 18 2.90 9.66 11.19
C THR A 18 2.41 8.57 12.15
N GLY A 19 2.38 7.32 11.71
CA GLY A 19 1.88 6.19 12.48
C GLY A 19 2.97 5.30 13.05
N ASP A 20 2.55 4.43 13.98
CA ASP A 20 3.39 3.38 14.52
C ASP A 20 3.06 2.00 13.90
N ALA A 21 3.80 0.98 14.34
CA ALA A 21 3.59 -0.37 13.85
C ALA A 21 2.18 -0.93 14.20
N ALA A 22 1.55 -0.45 15.27
CA ALA A 22 0.22 -0.89 15.67
C ALA A 22 -0.84 -0.33 14.73
N MET A 23 -0.74 0.96 14.36
CA MET A 23 -1.60 1.59 13.36
C MET A 23 -1.53 0.86 12.02
N LEU A 24 -0.32 0.54 11.54
CA LEU A 24 -0.14 -0.16 10.26
C LEU A 24 -0.81 -1.54 10.27
N ARG A 25 -0.60 -2.33 11.34
CA ARG A 25 -1.24 -3.65 11.47
C ARG A 25 -2.75 -3.52 11.57
N PHE A 26 -3.24 -2.57 12.37
CA PHE A 26 -4.67 -2.36 12.57
C PHE A 26 -5.36 -1.97 11.26
N GLY A 27 -4.79 -1.04 10.50
CA GLY A 27 -5.36 -0.62 9.21
C GLY A 27 -5.53 -1.79 8.24
N VAL A 28 -4.50 -2.62 8.07
CA VAL A 28 -4.62 -3.82 7.23
C VAL A 28 -5.69 -4.77 7.78
N ASN A 29 -5.63 -5.11 9.07
CA ASN A 29 -6.58 -6.02 9.71
C ASN A 29 -8.04 -5.57 9.59
N LEU A 30 -8.29 -4.26 9.60
CA LEU A 30 -9.62 -3.70 9.41
C LEU A 30 -10.18 -4.08 8.03
N THR A 31 -9.40 -3.88 6.96
CA THR A 31 -9.82 -4.22 5.59
C THR A 31 -10.00 -5.73 5.39
N GLN A 32 -9.18 -6.55 6.06
CA GLN A 32 -9.31 -8.01 6.05
C GLN A 32 -10.58 -8.47 6.77
N THR A 33 -10.90 -7.84 7.90
CA THR A 33 -12.11 -8.13 8.68
C THR A 33 -13.36 -7.77 7.89
N LEU A 34 -13.34 -6.66 7.14
CA LEU A 34 -14.41 -6.28 6.23
C LEU A 34 -14.56 -7.29 5.09
N ALA A 35 -13.46 -7.75 4.49
CA ALA A 35 -13.50 -8.77 3.44
C ALA A 35 -14.14 -10.07 3.94
N LYS A 36 -13.77 -10.52 5.15
CA LYS A 36 -14.41 -11.66 5.80
C LYS A 36 -15.90 -11.42 6.06
N ARG A 37 -16.28 -10.23 6.55
CA ARG A 37 -17.68 -9.88 6.83
C ARG A 37 -18.55 -9.91 5.57
N PHE A 38 -18.04 -9.43 4.45
CA PHE A 38 -18.76 -9.41 3.18
C PHE A 38 -18.60 -10.69 2.34
N GLY A 39 -17.82 -11.66 2.82
CA GLY A 39 -17.57 -12.92 2.09
C GLY A 39 -16.80 -12.73 0.78
N VAL A 40 -15.97 -11.67 0.68
CA VAL A 40 -15.18 -11.37 -0.52
C VAL A 40 -13.69 -11.66 -0.30
N PRO A 41 -12.88 -11.77 -1.37
CA PRO A 41 -11.44 -11.95 -1.23
C PRO A 41 -10.78 -10.83 -0.42
N ALA A 42 -9.85 -11.24 0.44
CA ALA A 42 -8.93 -10.37 1.15
C ALA A 42 -8.17 -9.43 0.19
N PRO A 43 -8.21 -8.10 0.38
CA PRO A 43 -7.39 -7.19 -0.40
C PRO A 43 -5.91 -7.40 -0.05
N THR A 44 -5.03 -7.35 -1.05
CA THR A 44 -3.60 -7.62 -0.86
C THR A 44 -2.70 -6.47 -1.31
N VAL A 45 -3.24 -5.45 -1.97
CA VAL A 45 -2.47 -4.29 -2.44
C VAL A 45 -2.80 -3.09 -1.57
N LEU A 46 -1.79 -2.54 -0.90
CA LEU A 46 -1.94 -1.22 -0.27
C LEU A 46 -1.82 -0.18 -1.39
N SER A 47 -2.83 0.67 -1.52
CA SER A 47 -2.89 1.70 -2.54
C SER A 47 -3.05 3.06 -1.86
N THR A 48 -2.14 3.99 -2.10
CA THR A 48 -2.23 5.38 -1.61
C THR A 48 -2.15 6.37 -2.76
N ARG A 49 -2.85 7.50 -2.67
CA ARG A 49 -2.81 8.60 -3.65
C ARG A 49 -2.59 9.91 -2.92
N ASP A 50 -1.82 10.81 -3.54
CA ASP A 50 -1.53 12.17 -3.04
C ASP A 50 -0.73 12.26 -1.73
N VAL A 51 -0.36 11.12 -1.15
CA VAL A 51 0.50 11.03 0.04
C VAL A 51 1.81 10.37 -0.41
N PRO A 52 2.83 11.17 -0.76
CA PRO A 52 4.06 10.64 -1.33
C PRO A 52 4.95 9.99 -0.27
N GLY A 53 5.50 8.84 -0.62
CA GLY A 53 6.47 8.11 0.17
C GLY A 53 5.86 7.24 1.27
N MET A 54 6.65 6.24 1.67
CA MET A 54 6.33 5.35 2.78
C MET A 54 7.59 5.11 3.61
N PRO A 55 7.48 4.98 4.94
CA PRO A 55 8.63 4.60 5.76
C PRO A 55 9.16 3.23 5.34
N ARG A 56 10.48 3.11 5.16
CA ARG A 56 11.14 1.82 4.92
C ARG A 56 10.77 0.75 5.95
N ALA A 57 10.61 1.16 7.21
CA ALA A 57 10.24 0.27 8.31
C ALA A 57 8.81 -0.30 8.19
N ALA A 58 7.95 0.30 7.36
CA ALA A 58 6.61 -0.21 7.12
C ALA A 58 6.61 -1.52 6.31
N LEU A 59 7.61 -1.75 5.45
CA LEU A 59 7.67 -2.90 4.55
C LEU A 59 7.49 -4.25 5.26
N PRO A 60 8.31 -4.60 6.28
CA PRO A 60 8.15 -5.88 6.96
C PRO A 60 6.85 -5.98 7.75
N ILE A 61 6.32 -4.85 8.25
CA ILE A 61 5.08 -4.81 9.03
C ILE A 61 3.89 -5.09 8.11
N LEU A 62 3.79 -4.38 6.99
CA LEU A 62 2.73 -4.52 5.99
C LEU A 62 2.76 -5.92 5.37
N ARG A 63 3.95 -6.45 5.04
CA ARG A 63 4.10 -7.80 4.50
C ARG A 63 3.61 -8.87 5.47
N LYS A 64 4.00 -8.78 6.75
CA LYS A 64 3.51 -9.68 7.81
C LYS A 64 2.00 -9.58 8.02
N ALA A 65 1.42 -8.39 7.81
CA ALA A 65 -0.03 -8.18 7.89
C ALA A 65 -0.81 -8.67 6.67
N GLY A 66 -0.15 -9.17 5.61
CA GLY A 66 -0.78 -9.76 4.44
C GLY A 66 -0.78 -8.89 3.19
N VAL A 67 -0.14 -7.72 3.22
CA VAL A 67 0.10 -6.89 2.02
C VAL A 67 1.14 -7.57 1.12
N ARG A 68 0.86 -7.65 -0.17
CA ARG A 68 1.70 -8.34 -1.17
C ARG A 68 2.26 -7.42 -2.24
N ALA A 69 1.70 -6.22 -2.41
CA ALA A 69 2.24 -5.18 -3.29
C ALA A 69 1.83 -3.80 -2.79
N LEU A 70 2.55 -2.79 -3.25
CA LEU A 70 2.28 -1.38 -2.99
C LEU A 70 1.96 -0.67 -4.30
N SER A 71 0.98 0.21 -4.29
CA SER A 71 0.71 1.16 -5.38
C SER A 71 0.62 2.55 -4.79
N GLU A 72 1.37 3.48 -5.34
CA GLU A 72 1.32 4.86 -4.93
C GLU A 72 1.24 5.77 -6.15
N GLY A 73 0.36 6.76 -6.07
CA GLY A 73 0.18 7.76 -7.11
C GLY A 73 0.55 9.15 -6.59
N MET A 74 1.36 9.85 -7.37
CA MET A 74 1.83 11.21 -7.09
C MET A 74 1.28 12.17 -8.14
N ASN A 75 0.59 13.22 -7.70
CA ASN A 75 0.14 14.28 -8.61
C ASN A 75 1.32 15.12 -9.15
N GLY A 76 1.07 15.86 -10.23
CA GLY A 76 2.10 16.69 -10.89
C GLY A 76 2.62 17.89 -10.10
N ARG A 77 2.12 18.14 -8.87
CA ARG A 77 2.63 19.20 -8.00
C ARG A 77 3.77 18.73 -7.09
N MET A 78 4.11 17.44 -7.12
CA MET A 78 5.21 16.85 -6.36
C MET A 78 6.39 16.53 -7.28
N VAL A 79 7.61 16.58 -6.72
CA VAL A 79 8.81 16.03 -7.39
C VAL A 79 8.83 14.53 -7.09
N PRO A 80 8.69 13.66 -8.11
CA PRO A 80 8.65 12.22 -7.88
C PRO A 80 10.01 11.68 -7.44
N VAL A 81 10.01 10.57 -6.70
CA VAL A 81 11.24 9.82 -6.41
C VAL A 81 11.79 9.26 -7.72
N ASN A 82 13.11 9.41 -7.96
CA ASN A 82 13.76 8.94 -9.19
C ASN A 82 14.02 7.42 -9.17
N VAL A 83 12.98 6.64 -9.41
CA VAL A 83 12.98 5.17 -9.42
C VAL A 83 12.07 4.66 -10.54
N PRO A 84 12.28 3.46 -11.12
CA PRO A 84 11.40 2.98 -12.18
C PRO A 84 9.91 2.95 -11.75
N PRO A 85 8.94 3.15 -12.65
CA PRO A 85 7.51 3.11 -12.31
C PRO A 85 7.04 1.79 -11.69
N ALA A 86 7.75 0.68 -11.98
CA ALA A 86 7.56 -0.61 -11.34
C ALA A 86 8.92 -1.17 -10.94
N PHE A 87 9.07 -1.57 -9.69
CA PHE A 87 10.33 -2.09 -9.15
C PHE A 87 10.09 -3.00 -7.94
N LEU A 88 11.12 -3.75 -7.56
CA LEU A 88 11.10 -4.60 -6.38
C LEU A 88 11.79 -3.89 -5.22
N TRP A 89 11.03 -3.48 -4.21
CA TRP A 89 11.60 -2.88 -3.00
C TRP A 89 12.10 -3.99 -2.07
N GLN A 90 13.42 -4.09 -1.92
CA GLN A 90 14.06 -4.98 -0.98
C GLN A 90 14.29 -4.29 0.37
N SER A 91 13.81 -4.91 1.44
CA SER A 91 14.08 -4.45 2.80
C SER A 91 15.52 -4.77 3.20
N LEU A 92 16.22 -3.80 3.78
CA LEU A 92 17.61 -3.98 4.23
C LEU A 92 17.74 -4.88 5.47
N ASP A 93 16.67 -5.00 6.26
CA ASP A 93 16.67 -5.63 7.59
C ASP A 93 16.18 -7.09 7.60
N THR A 94 15.29 -7.45 6.68
CA THR A 94 14.49 -8.68 6.76
C THR A 94 14.55 -9.54 5.51
N GLN A 95 15.36 -9.15 4.51
CA GLN A 95 15.41 -9.76 3.15
C GLN A 95 14.02 -9.87 2.47
N SER A 96 13.00 -9.19 3.01
CA SER A 96 11.66 -9.17 2.46
C SER A 96 11.64 -8.29 1.21
N THR A 97 10.97 -8.75 0.17
CA THR A 97 10.77 -7.97 -1.06
C THR A 97 9.31 -7.59 -1.21
N MET A 98 9.05 -6.46 -1.86
CA MET A 98 7.70 -5.98 -2.14
C MET A 98 7.65 -5.41 -3.56
N PRO A 99 6.82 -5.96 -4.45
CA PRO A 99 6.50 -5.31 -5.72
C PRO A 99 5.86 -3.95 -5.44
N VAL A 100 6.36 -2.90 -6.09
CA VAL A 100 5.86 -1.53 -5.95
C VAL A 100 5.59 -0.92 -7.31
N PHE A 101 4.47 -0.20 -7.40
CA PHE A 101 4.08 0.60 -8.54
C PHE A 101 4.00 2.07 -8.12
N TRP A 102 4.94 2.89 -8.59
CA TRP A 102 4.93 4.34 -8.37
C TRP A 102 4.51 5.04 -9.66
N HIS A 103 3.31 5.62 -9.63
CA HIS A 103 2.72 6.34 -10.74
C HIS A 103 3.02 7.83 -10.59
N TRP A 104 3.90 8.33 -11.45
CA TRP A 104 4.22 9.74 -11.52
C TRP A 104 3.19 10.51 -12.33
N HIS A 105 3.05 11.80 -12.02
CA HIS A 105 2.23 12.75 -12.77
C HIS A 105 0.73 12.45 -12.83
N GLY A 106 0.23 11.45 -12.10
CA GLY A 106 -1.19 11.12 -12.08
C GLY A 106 -1.46 9.68 -11.71
N TYR A 107 -2.73 9.32 -11.81
CA TYR A 107 -3.24 8.00 -11.40
C TYR A 107 -4.41 7.53 -12.27
N GLY A 108 -4.43 7.97 -13.53
CA GLY A 108 -5.40 7.61 -14.57
C GLY A 108 -5.21 8.36 -15.89
N GLU A 109 -4.05 9.01 -16.06
CA GLU A 109 -3.65 9.70 -17.29
C GLU A 109 -2.81 8.78 -18.18
#